data_AF-A0A7K2P1N5-F1
#
_entry.id   AF-A0A7K2P1N5-F1
#
_cell.length_a   1.000
_cell.length_b   1.000
_cell.length_c   1.000
_cell.angle_alpha   90.00
_cell.angle_beta   90.00
_cell.angle_gamma   90.00
#
_symmetry.space_group_name_H-M   'P 1'
#
loop_
_entity.id
_entity.type
_entity.pdbx_description
1 polymer ?
#
loop_
_entity_poly.entity_id
_entity_poly.type
_entity_poly.pdbx_seq_one_letter_code
_entity_poly.pdbx_strand_id
1 'polypeptide(L)'
;VEAGWRLACPAWGNGFATEAARAVVTHAFEELGLPEVLAVTAAGNRRSRAVMDRLGMTYDPADDFDDPEIPEGPLRRSVVYRLRSRDHRPGVL
;
A
#
# COMPACT_ATOMS: atom_id res chain seq x y z
N VAL A 1 10.80 2.41 -3.70
CA VAL A 1 10.30 1.07 -4.08
C VAL A 1 8.82 1.02 -3.77
N GLU A 2 8.01 0.42 -4.65
CA GLU A 2 6.57 0.26 -4.45
C GLU A 2 6.22 -1.17 -4.05
N ALA A 3 5.28 -1.33 -3.12
CA ALA A 3 4.63 -2.59 -2.82
C ALA A 3 3.19 -2.60 -3.36
N GLY A 4 2.83 -3.69 -4.04
CA GLY A 4 1.48 -3.93 -4.55
C GLY A 4 0.99 -5.34 -4.22
N TRP A 5 -0.32 -5.50 -4.13
CA TRP A 5 -0.97 -6.78 -3.85
C TRP A 5 -2.15 -7.01 -4.78
N ARG A 6 -2.28 -8.26 -5.24
CA ARG A 6 -3.42 -8.76 -5.99
C ARG A 6 -3.70 -10.18 -5.54
N LEU A 7 -4.97 -10.47 -5.29
CA LEU A 7 -5.44 -11.79 -4.88
C LEU A 7 -6.62 -12.19 -5.76
N ALA A 8 -6.79 -13.49 -5.98
CA ALA A 8 -7.99 -14.02 -6.61
C ALA A 8 -9.23 -13.65 -5.77
N CYS A 9 -10.36 -13.37 -6.44
CA CYS A 9 -11.60 -12.96 -5.77
C CYS A 9 -12.03 -13.87 -4.61
N PRO A 10 -11.93 -15.22 -4.70
CA PRO A 10 -12.30 -16.11 -3.59
C PRO A 10 -11.48 -15.91 -2.31
N ALA A 11 -10.27 -15.33 -2.41
CA ALA A 11 -9.39 -15.11 -1.27
C ALA A 11 -9.66 -13.77 -0.55
N TRP A 12 -10.50 -12.90 -1.10
CA TRP A 12 -10.78 -11.59 -0.52
C TRP A 12 -11.53 -11.70 0.81
N GLY A 13 -11.34 -10.72 1.70
CA GLY A 13 -12.03 -10.66 3.00
C GLY A 13 -11.40 -11.50 4.11
N ASN A 14 -10.39 -12.33 3.81
CA ASN A 14 -9.74 -13.22 4.78
C ASN A 14 -8.45 -12.65 5.40
N GLY A 15 -8.09 -11.40 5.12
CA GLY A 15 -6.89 -10.76 5.67
C GLY A 15 -5.57 -11.07 4.97
N PHE A 16 -5.54 -12.02 4.02
CA PHE A 16 -4.32 -12.44 3.31
C PHE A 16 -3.52 -11.29 2.68
N ALA A 17 -4.20 -10.28 2.11
CA ALA A 17 -3.49 -9.13 1.53
C ALA A 17 -2.71 -8.35 2.59
N THR A 18 -3.27 -8.20 3.79
CA THR A 18 -2.60 -7.52 4.90
C THR A 18 -1.46 -8.37 5.46
N GLU A 19 -1.67 -9.68 5.62
CA GLU A 19 -0.62 -10.61 6.06
C GLU A 19 0.58 -10.59 5.10
N ALA A 20 0.34 -10.79 3.80
CA ALA A 20 1.39 -10.77 2.79
C ALA A 20 2.10 -9.41 2.71
N ALA A 21 1.34 -8.31 2.76
CA ALA A 21 1.93 -6.98 2.71
C ALA A 21 2.77 -6.66 3.96
N ARG A 22 2.39 -7.16 5.16
CA ARG A 22 3.24 -7.04 6.36
C ARG A 22 4.57 -7.75 6.16
N ALA A 23 4.54 -9.00 5.71
CA ALA A 23 5.77 -9.76 5.46
C ALA A 23 6.68 -9.07 4.45
N VAL A 24 6.12 -8.54 3.35
CA VAL A 24 6.89 -7.80 2.34
C VAL A 24 7.50 -6.52 2.90
N VAL A 25 6.74 -5.73 3.67
CA VAL A 25 7.23 -4.49 4.28
C VAL A 25 8.33 -4.77 5.31
N THR A 26 8.15 -5.79 6.15
CA THR A 26 9.16 -6.23 7.12
C THR A 26 10.45 -6.62 6.39
N HIS A 27 10.35 -7.47 5.37
CA HIS A 27 11.51 -7.84 4.55
C HIS A 27 12.20 -6.62 3.89
N ALA A 28 11.40 -5.69 3.35
CA ALA A 28 11.91 -4.47 2.74
C ALA A 28 12.75 -3.62 3.70
N PHE A 29 12.39 -3.56 4.99
CA PHE A 29 13.10 -2.76 5.98
C PHE A 29 14.23 -3.53 6.69
N GLU A 30 13.99 -4.77 7.09
CA GLU A 30 14.93 -5.54 7.90
C GLU A 30 16.03 -6.18 7.07
N GLU A 31 15.70 -6.74 5.90
CA GLU A 31 16.66 -7.47 5.06
C GLU A 31 17.23 -6.59 3.96
N LEU A 32 16.39 -5.78 3.32
CA LEU A 32 16.82 -4.92 2.21
C LEU A 32 17.29 -3.52 2.67
N GLY A 33 17.04 -3.15 3.93
CA GLY A 33 17.46 -1.86 4.48
C GLY A 33 16.84 -0.64 3.78
N LEU A 34 15.67 -0.78 3.16
CA LEU A 34 15.05 0.31 2.42
C LEU A 34 14.62 1.44 3.38
N PRO A 35 14.79 2.72 3.03
CA PRO A 35 14.36 3.82 3.90
C PRO A 35 12.85 4.05 3.85
N GLU A 36 12.20 3.66 2.76
CA GLU A 36 10.79 3.95 2.47
C GLU A 36 10.17 2.93 1.50
N VAL A 37 8.92 2.58 1.77
CA VAL A 37 8.04 1.81 0.89
C VAL A 37 6.81 2.65 0.55
N LEU A 38 6.48 2.68 -0.74
CA LEU A 38 5.26 3.31 -1.26
C LEU A 38 4.21 2.27 -1.59
N ALA A 39 2.95 2.67 -1.58
CA ALA A 39 1.87 1.93 -2.19
C ALA A 39 0.91 2.91 -2.88
N VAL A 40 0.55 2.63 -4.13
CA VAL A 40 -0.28 3.51 -4.94
C VAL A 40 -1.55 2.77 -5.34
N THR A 41 -2.67 3.48 -5.34
CA THR A 41 -3.93 2.91 -5.82
C THR A 41 -4.91 3.98 -6.27
N ALA A 42 -5.88 3.62 -7.13
CA ALA A 42 -6.96 4.53 -7.48
C ALA A 42 -7.71 5.01 -6.22
N ALA A 43 -8.09 6.29 -6.16
CA ALA A 43 -8.69 6.91 -4.98
C ALA A 43 -9.93 6.17 -4.45
N GLY A 44 -10.70 5.57 -5.36
CA GLY A 44 -11.89 4.77 -5.05
C GLY A 44 -11.62 3.35 -4.54
N ASN A 45 -10.38 2.86 -4.57
CA ASN A 45 -10.03 1.50 -4.15
C ASN A 45 -9.92 1.35 -2.63
N ARG A 46 -11.08 1.39 -1.97
CA ARG A 46 -11.20 1.32 -0.50
C ARG A 46 -10.57 0.06 0.09
N ARG A 47 -10.60 -1.08 -0.63
CA ARG A 47 -10.01 -2.34 -0.15
C ARG A 47 -8.50 -2.26 -0.06
N SER A 48 -7.85 -1.69 -1.07
CA SER A 48 -6.39 -1.50 -1.06
C SER A 48 -5.96 -0.47 -0.01
N ARG A 49 -6.67 0.66 0.07
CA ARG A 49 -6.42 1.68 1.10
C ARG A 49 -6.53 1.13 2.52
N ALA A 50 -7.52 0.27 2.78
CA ALA A 50 -7.64 -0.39 4.08
C ALA A 50 -6.46 -1.34 4.41
N VAL A 51 -5.75 -1.89 3.42
CA VAL A 51 -4.49 -2.62 3.66
C VAL A 51 -3.41 -1.63 4.07
N MET A 52 -3.25 -0.53 3.32
CA MET A 52 -2.27 0.54 3.61
C MET A 52 -2.47 1.11 5.03
N ASP A 53 -3.72 1.38 5.42
CA ASP A 53 -4.07 1.85 6.76
C ASP A 53 -3.67 0.84 7.84
N ARG A 54 -3.93 -0.46 7.63
CA ARG A 54 -3.57 -1.54 8.59
C ARG A 54 -2.06 -1.74 8.72
N LEU A 55 -1.30 -1.46 7.66
CA LEU A 55 0.17 -1.47 7.69
C LEU A 55 0.75 -0.28 8.46
N GLY A 56 -0.08 0.71 8.80
CA GLY A 56 0.38 1.96 9.44
C GLY A 56 1.02 2.93 8.44
N MET A 57 0.72 2.80 7.15
CA MET A 57 1.18 3.78 6.16
C MET A 57 0.48 5.12 6.36
N THR A 58 1.17 6.19 6.00
CA THR A 58 0.65 7.57 6.03
C THR A 58 0.18 8.00 4.64
N TYR A 59 -0.84 8.85 4.61
CA TYR A 59 -1.44 9.41 3.41
C TYR A 59 -1.34 10.94 3.44
N ASP A 60 -0.78 11.53 2.39
CA ASP A 60 -0.74 12.98 2.16
C ASP A 60 -1.44 13.31 0.84
N PRO A 61 -2.58 14.05 0.85
CA PRO A 61 -3.26 14.47 -0.37
C PRO A 61 -2.40 15.28 -1.34
N ALA A 62 -1.29 15.87 -0.89
CA ALA A 62 -0.36 16.59 -1.74
C ALA A 62 0.44 15.66 -2.68
N ASP A 63 0.54 14.37 -2.35
CA ASP A 63 1.23 13.35 -3.17
C ASP A 63 0.31 12.72 -4.23
N ASP A 64 -0.99 12.97 -4.16
CA ASP A 64 -1.94 12.44 -5.13
C ASP A 64 -1.70 13.02 -6.54
N PHE A 65 -1.95 12.20 -7.54
CA PHE A 65 -1.79 12.59 -8.93
C PHE A 65 -2.85 11.96 -9.82
N ASP A 66 -3.04 12.55 -10.99
CA ASP A 66 -3.83 11.95 -12.07
C ASP A 66 -2.87 11.17 -12.97
N ASP A 67 -3.09 9.87 -13.10
CA ASP A 67 -2.28 9.01 -13.96
C ASP A 67 -2.60 9.30 -15.44
N PRO A 68 -1.66 9.80 -16.25
CA PRO A 68 -1.91 10.14 -17.65
C PRO A 68 -2.17 8.92 -18.53
N GLU A 69 -1.79 7.71 -18.08
CA GLU A 69 -2.03 6.46 -18.80
C GLU A 69 -3.47 5.95 -18.61
N ILE A 70 -4.20 6.48 -17.61
CA ILE A 70 -5.58 6.11 -17.32
C ILE A 70 -6.55 7.11 -17.97
N PRO A 71 -7.53 6.63 -18.76
CA PRO A 71 -8.57 7.50 -19.31
C PRO A 71 -9.27 8.35 -18.24
N GLU A 72 -9.80 9.50 -18.63
CA GLU A 72 -10.63 10.31 -17.73
C GLU A 72 -11.74 9.47 -17.09
N GLY A 73 -11.86 9.59 -15.77
CA GLY A 73 -12.82 8.81 -15.00
C GLY A 73 -12.36 8.55 -13.56
N PRO A 74 -13.16 7.79 -12.80
CA PRO A 74 -12.94 7.59 -11.36
C PRO A 74 -11.68 6.80 -11.01
N LEU A 75 -11.06 6.14 -11.99
CA LEU A 75 -9.81 5.39 -11.80
C LEU A 75 -8.55 6.22 -12.05
N ARG A 76 -8.69 7.41 -12.65
CA ARG A 76 -7.55 8.25 -13.04
C ARG A 76 -6.82 8.85 -11.85
N ARG A 77 -7.58 9.24 -10.82
CA ARG A 77 -7.02 9.81 -9.60
C ARG A 77 -6.38 8.71 -8.77
N SER A 78 -5.06 8.78 -8.61
CA SER A 78 -4.27 7.91 -7.75
C SER A 78 -3.98 8.58 -6.42
N VAL A 79 -4.00 7.78 -5.35
CA VAL A 79 -3.56 8.17 -4.01
C VAL A 79 -2.28 7.44 -3.65
N VAL A 80 -1.39 8.15 -2.94
CA VAL A 80 -0.08 7.64 -2.54
C VAL A 80 -0.02 7.46 -1.03
N TYR A 81 0.39 6.27 -0.60
CA TYR A 81 0.67 5.97 0.79
C TYR A 81 2.16 5.71 0.98
N ARG A 82 2.70 6.15 2.12
CA ARG A 82 4.12 6.05 2.46
C ARG A 82 4.32 5.39 3.81
N LEU A 83 5.31 4.53 3.91
CA LEU A 83 5.82 4.03 5.18
C LEU A 83 7.34 4.15 5.18
N ARG A 84 7.88 4.85 6.17
CA ARG A 84 9.32 4.99 6.37
C ARG A 84 9.79 3.95 7.37
N SER A 85 11.02 3.46 7.22
CA SER A 85 11.59 2.44 8.11
C SER A 85 11.55 2.85 9.58
N ARG A 86 11.80 4.13 9.88
CA ARG A 86 11.73 4.69 11.25
C ARG A 86 10.35 4.63 11.90
N ASP A 87 9.29 4.57 11.07
CA ASP A 87 7.89 4.57 11.50
C ASP A 87 7.32 3.13 11.50
N HIS A 88 8.07 2.17 10.97
CA HIS A 88 7.69 0.76 10.97
C HIS A 88 7.71 0.19 12.38
N ARG A 89 6.58 -0.41 12.78
CA ARG A 89 6.48 -1.20 14.01
C ARG A 89 6.18 -2.64 13.60
N PRO A 90 7.16 -3.56 13.67
CA PRO A 90 6.88 -4.95 13.41
C PRO A 90 5.82 -5.41 14.41
N GLY A 91 4.69 -5.91 13.89
CA GLY A 91 3.62 -6.43 14.72
C GLY A 91 4.08 -7.73 15.37
N VAL A 92 3.86 -7.87 16.68
CA VAL A 92 3.90 -9.19 17.33
C VAL A 92 2.77 -10.00 16.69
N LEU A 93 3.13 -11.16 16.10
CA LEU A 93 2.16 -12.13 15.57
C LEU A 93 1.19 -12.61 16.66
#